data_AF-A0A9P7A6V7-F1
#
_entry.id   AF-A0A9P7A6V7-F1
#
_cell.length_a   1.000
_cell.length_b   1.000
_cell.length_c   1.000
_cell.angle_alpha   90.00
_cell.angle_beta   90.00
_cell.angle_gamma   90.00
#
_symmetry.space_group_name_H-M   'P 1'
#
loop_
_entity.id
_entity.type
_entity.pdbx_description
1 polymer ?
#
loop_
_entity_poly.entity_id
_entity_poly.type
_entity_poly.pdbx_seq_one_letter_code
_entity_poly.pdbx_strand_id
1 'polypeptide(L)'
;MATKSEAVDISTSVSCNPPPSYNAISTLVSADSIWSKLWGFSFLQSKQKYLSCIRAIVSSPDFTPSSIAQTVNACAATLPAAWFSKLLQHPNIEDHTALYWAIVNNRREALWVFMNFIPKLSPACSSDLRLACMMVNDHTLFTQLDLSEKLNPKDDSLRCFLGCPPDEIQVQELGNGCFTACFRFRMFQKRLRVTLDLGVEFVAGSRIWELWFYLGPEGEWCAGCLLSEHSLPVRADAVVFRIEAHRKSPDCATPEPQITATNPSMASGILVHEEWVHCSYSFEAEALIIPM
;
A
#
# COMPACT_ATOMS: atom_id res chain seq x y z
N MET A 1 12.71 -48.39 -30.54
CA MET A 1 13.10 -47.95 -29.18
C MET A 1 12.51 -46.58 -28.96
N ALA A 2 11.44 -46.49 -28.16
CA ALA A 2 10.73 -45.25 -27.89
C ALA A 2 11.22 -44.68 -26.55
N THR A 3 11.75 -43.46 -26.57
CA THR A 3 12.19 -42.73 -25.38
C THR A 3 11.00 -41.98 -24.78
N LYS A 4 10.66 -42.36 -23.55
CA LYS A 4 9.60 -41.79 -22.72
C LYS A 4 10.21 -40.63 -21.92
N SER A 5 9.73 -39.40 -22.13
CA SER A 5 10.13 -38.23 -21.36
C SER A 5 9.23 -38.10 -20.13
N GLU A 6 9.85 -38.07 -18.96
CA GLU A 6 9.20 -37.94 -17.65
C GLU A 6 9.35 -36.47 -17.19
N ALA A 7 8.23 -35.81 -16.93
CA ALA A 7 8.17 -34.44 -16.43
C ALA A 7 8.31 -34.47 -14.91
N VAL A 8 9.24 -33.66 -14.38
CA VAL A 8 9.48 -33.49 -12.95
C VAL A 8 8.72 -32.26 -12.47
N ASP A 9 7.67 -32.48 -11.68
CA ASP A 9 6.96 -31.43 -10.94
C ASP A 9 7.79 -31.02 -9.72
N ILE A 10 8.30 -29.78 -9.73
CA ILE A 10 8.97 -29.16 -8.58
C ILE A 10 7.93 -28.27 -7.87
N SER A 11 7.30 -28.82 -6.84
CA SER A 11 6.48 -28.06 -5.90
C SER A 11 7.36 -27.46 -4.81
N THR A 12 7.77 -26.20 -4.98
CA THR A 12 8.51 -25.44 -3.97
C THR A 12 7.53 -24.89 -2.93
N SER A 13 7.57 -25.45 -1.71
CA SER A 13 6.84 -24.90 -0.57
C SER A 13 7.51 -23.61 -0.09
N VAL A 14 6.77 -22.51 -0.13
CA VAL A 14 7.22 -21.21 0.39
C VAL A 14 7.15 -21.26 1.92
N SER A 15 8.33 -21.29 2.56
CA SER A 15 8.48 -21.19 4.01
C SER A 15 8.31 -19.74 4.45
N CYS A 16 7.18 -19.40 5.06
CA CYS A 16 6.96 -18.10 5.70
C CYS A 16 7.87 -17.97 6.93
N ASN A 17 8.79 -17.00 6.91
CA ASN A 17 9.55 -16.63 8.10
C ASN A 17 8.61 -16.08 9.19
N PRO A 18 8.89 -16.34 10.49
CA PRO A 18 8.11 -15.77 11.57
C PRO A 18 8.25 -14.23 11.57
N PRO A 19 7.17 -13.48 11.85
CA PRO A 19 7.21 -12.03 11.86
C PRO A 19 8.18 -11.51 12.94
N PRO A 20 8.82 -10.34 12.72
CA PRO A 20 9.68 -9.71 13.71
C PRO A 20 8.90 -9.40 15.00
N SER A 21 9.44 -9.85 16.14
CA SER A 21 8.92 -9.60 17.48
C SER A 21 9.11 -8.12 17.87
N TYR A 22 8.07 -7.29 17.71
CA TYR A 22 8.04 -5.93 18.23
C TYR A 22 7.64 -5.93 19.71
N ASN A 23 8.61 -5.79 20.62
CA ASN A 23 8.34 -5.43 22.01
C ASN A 23 8.29 -3.90 22.13
N ALA A 24 7.12 -3.30 21.87
CA ALA A 24 6.86 -1.91 22.21
C ALA A 24 6.12 -1.85 23.56
N ILE A 25 6.75 -1.28 24.58
CA ILE A 25 6.08 -0.95 25.84
C ILE A 25 5.19 0.27 25.56
N SER A 26 3.89 0.03 25.35
CA SER A 26 2.93 1.07 25.03
C SER A 26 2.39 1.77 26.29
N THR A 27 2.71 3.06 26.44
CA THR A 27 2.14 4.00 27.42
C THR A 27 0.67 4.31 27.09
N LEU A 28 -0.25 3.38 27.38
CA LEU A 28 -1.69 3.50 27.10
C LEU A 28 -2.52 4.12 28.24
N VAL A 29 -1.89 4.80 29.21
CA VAL A 29 -2.58 5.24 30.45
C VAL A 29 -3.45 6.51 30.25
N SER A 30 -3.31 7.26 29.16
CA SER A 30 -3.89 8.62 29.12
C SER A 30 -5.34 8.74 28.62
N ALA A 31 -5.86 7.80 27.82
CA ALA A 31 -7.20 7.94 27.24
C ALA A 31 -8.30 7.24 28.05
N ASP A 32 -8.00 6.09 28.67
CA ASP A 32 -9.00 5.28 29.39
C ASP A 32 -9.45 5.90 30.73
N SER A 33 -8.65 6.79 31.30
CA SER A 33 -8.96 7.57 32.52
C SER A 33 -10.16 8.52 32.34
N ILE A 34 -10.35 9.08 31.14
CA ILE A 34 -11.42 10.05 30.87
C ILE A 34 -12.76 9.32 30.68
N TRP A 35 -12.76 8.15 30.01
CA TRP A 35 -13.99 7.41 29.72
C TRP A 35 -14.52 6.60 30.90
N SER A 36 -13.63 6.05 31.73
CA SER A 36 -14.00 5.31 32.95
C SER A 36 -14.77 6.19 33.97
N LYS A 37 -14.48 7.50 34.01
CA LYS A 37 -15.18 8.46 34.87
C LYS A 37 -16.57 8.85 34.35
N LEU A 38 -16.80 8.78 33.03
CA LEU A 38 -18.04 9.24 32.41
C LEU A 38 -19.10 8.14 32.20
N TRP A 39 -18.72 6.86 32.10
CA TRP A 39 -19.63 5.80 31.64
C TRP A 39 -19.80 4.60 32.60
N GLY A 40 -19.14 4.62 33.76
CA GLY A 40 -19.32 3.63 34.82
C GLY A 40 -18.71 2.24 34.54
N PHE A 41 -18.65 1.41 35.59
CA PHE A 41 -17.97 0.11 35.59
C PHE A 41 -18.56 -0.89 34.56
N SER A 42 -19.87 -0.83 34.31
CA SER A 42 -20.56 -1.67 33.32
C SER A 42 -20.05 -1.47 31.90
N PHE A 43 -19.58 -0.27 31.56
CA PHE A 43 -19.04 0.03 30.24
C PHE A 43 -17.71 -0.68 29.98
N LEU A 44 -16.86 -0.82 30.99
CA LEU A 44 -15.56 -1.49 30.86
C LEU A 44 -15.72 -3.00 30.63
N GLN A 45 -16.67 -3.64 31.30
CA GLN A 45 -16.99 -5.06 31.07
C GLN A 45 -17.51 -5.28 29.64
N SER A 46 -18.38 -4.39 29.18
CA SER A 46 -18.86 -4.35 27.80
C SER A 46 -17.69 -4.18 26.81
N LYS A 47 -16.79 -3.21 27.02
CA LYS A 47 -15.58 -3.00 26.18
C LYS A 47 -14.77 -4.28 26.03
N GLN A 48 -14.46 -4.97 27.13
CA GLN A 48 -13.67 -6.19 27.07
C GLN A 48 -14.37 -7.31 26.30
N LYS A 49 -15.69 -7.47 26.49
CA LYS A 49 -16.49 -8.45 25.75
C LYS A 49 -16.42 -8.20 24.23
N TYR A 50 -16.55 -6.95 23.80
CA TYR A 50 -16.45 -6.60 22.39
C TYR A 50 -15.05 -6.77 21.82
N LEU A 51 -14.01 -6.41 22.58
CA LEU A 51 -12.62 -6.63 22.15
C LEU A 51 -12.31 -8.11 21.99
N SER A 52 -12.74 -8.97 22.91
CA SER A 52 -12.61 -10.42 22.78
C SER A 52 -13.34 -10.94 21.53
N CYS A 53 -14.52 -10.38 21.23
CA CYS A 53 -15.30 -10.74 20.05
C CYS A 53 -14.60 -10.30 18.74
N ILE A 54 -14.15 -9.05 18.66
CA ILE A 54 -13.40 -8.52 17.51
C ILE A 54 -12.11 -9.32 17.30
N ARG A 55 -11.37 -9.62 18.39
CA ARG A 55 -10.18 -10.47 18.34
C ARG A 55 -10.48 -11.85 17.78
N ALA A 56 -11.57 -12.48 18.24
CA ALA A 56 -11.98 -13.78 17.70
C ALA A 56 -12.28 -13.71 16.20
N ILE A 57 -12.97 -12.66 15.73
CA ILE A 57 -13.28 -12.46 14.31
C ILE A 57 -12.02 -12.34 13.46
N VAL A 58 -11.01 -11.57 13.90
CA VAL A 58 -9.79 -11.35 13.11
C VAL A 58 -8.80 -12.49 13.20
N SER A 59 -8.83 -13.30 14.26
CA SER A 59 -7.89 -14.41 14.47
C SER A 59 -8.43 -15.77 14.02
N SER A 60 -9.71 -16.08 14.26
CA SER A 60 -10.24 -17.43 14.03
C SER A 60 -10.64 -17.69 12.57
N PRO A 61 -10.25 -18.84 11.98
CA PRO A 61 -10.66 -19.26 10.63
C PRO A 61 -12.09 -19.73 10.51
N ASP A 62 -12.78 -19.97 11.61
CA ASP A 62 -14.08 -20.64 11.62
C ASP A 62 -15.25 -19.70 11.29
N PHE A 63 -14.98 -18.40 11.21
CA PHE A 63 -16.01 -17.41 10.90
C PHE A 63 -16.37 -17.41 9.42
N THR A 64 -17.62 -17.77 9.12
CA THR A 64 -18.20 -17.58 7.79
C THR A 64 -18.48 -16.09 7.53
N PRO A 65 -18.46 -15.61 6.28
CA PRO A 65 -18.76 -14.21 5.95
C PRO A 65 -20.08 -13.69 6.54
N SER A 66 -21.13 -14.52 6.51
CA SER A 66 -22.43 -14.19 7.11
C SER A 66 -22.37 -14.05 8.63
N SER A 67 -21.62 -14.93 9.30
CA SER A 67 -21.45 -14.87 10.75
C SER A 67 -20.64 -13.65 11.19
N ILE A 68 -19.64 -13.23 10.40
CA ILE A 68 -18.86 -12.01 10.65
C ILE A 68 -19.79 -10.80 10.65
N ALA A 69 -20.54 -10.60 9.56
CA ALA A 69 -21.44 -9.46 9.44
C ALA A 69 -22.47 -9.41 10.57
N GLN A 70 -23.12 -10.54 10.89
CA GLN A 70 -24.08 -10.62 11.98
C GLN A 70 -23.46 -10.28 13.34
N THR A 71 -22.28 -10.82 13.62
CA THR A 71 -21.58 -10.61 14.89
C THR A 71 -21.14 -9.16 15.05
N VAL A 72 -20.57 -8.56 13.99
CA VAL A 72 -20.15 -7.15 14.01
C VAL A 72 -21.37 -6.23 14.15
N ASN A 73 -22.45 -6.48 13.41
CA ASN A 73 -23.68 -5.70 13.52
C ASN A 73 -24.28 -5.79 14.93
N ALA A 74 -24.27 -6.97 15.55
CA ALA A 74 -24.72 -7.15 16.92
C ALA A 74 -23.85 -6.34 17.91
N CYS A 75 -22.53 -6.31 17.72
CA CYS A 75 -21.63 -5.47 18.53
C CYS A 75 -21.93 -3.97 18.32
N ALA A 76 -22.04 -3.54 17.07
CA ALA A 76 -22.29 -2.15 16.71
C ALA A 76 -23.65 -1.65 17.23
N ALA A 77 -24.69 -2.49 17.23
CA ALA A 77 -26.03 -2.13 17.72
C ALA A 77 -26.06 -1.86 19.23
N THR A 78 -25.12 -2.42 19.99
CA THR A 78 -25.05 -2.28 21.45
C THR A 78 -24.19 -1.09 21.92
N LEU A 79 -23.51 -0.42 20.99
CA LEU A 79 -22.55 0.63 21.28
C LEU A 79 -22.92 1.91 20.52
N PRO A 80 -22.60 3.10 21.05
CA PRO A 80 -22.68 4.32 20.26
C PRO A 80 -21.77 4.20 19.02
N ALA A 81 -22.28 4.56 17.84
CA ALA A 81 -21.55 4.42 16.57
C ALA A 81 -20.16 5.10 16.60
N ALA A 82 -20.07 6.30 17.18
CA ALA A 82 -18.80 7.01 17.36
C ALA A 82 -17.79 6.24 18.21
N TRP A 83 -18.26 5.52 19.24
CA TRP A 83 -17.39 4.71 20.09
C TRP A 83 -16.93 3.44 19.38
N PHE A 84 -17.83 2.76 18.66
CA PHE A 84 -17.46 1.57 17.89
C PHE A 84 -16.45 1.90 16.79
N SER A 85 -16.66 2.99 16.05
CA SER A 85 -15.69 3.50 15.07
C SER A 85 -14.34 3.80 15.70
N LYS A 86 -14.34 4.46 16.86
CA LYS A 86 -13.12 4.75 17.61
C LYS A 86 -12.41 3.47 18.06
N LEU A 87 -13.16 2.49 18.57
CA LEU A 87 -12.65 1.20 19.02
C LEU A 87 -11.88 0.50 17.89
N LEU A 88 -12.47 0.43 16.70
CA LEU A 88 -11.87 -0.22 15.53
C LEU A 88 -10.55 0.44 15.09
N GLN A 89 -10.49 1.77 15.16
CA GLN A 89 -9.34 2.57 14.71
C GLN A 89 -8.22 2.75 15.75
N HIS A 90 -8.43 2.33 17.00
CA HIS A 90 -7.40 2.41 18.04
C HIS A 90 -6.67 1.07 18.18
N PRO A 91 -5.36 1.11 18.50
CA PRO A 91 -4.60 -0.08 18.90
C PRO A 91 -5.32 -0.83 20.04
N ASN A 92 -5.69 -2.07 19.78
CA ASN A 92 -6.50 -2.86 20.72
C ASN A 92 -6.15 -4.36 20.74
N ILE A 93 -5.33 -4.83 19.80
CA ILE A 93 -4.77 -6.18 19.76
C ILE A 93 -3.29 -6.03 19.47
N GLU A 94 -2.43 -6.34 20.46
CA GLU A 94 -0.97 -6.37 20.30
C GLU A 94 -0.41 -5.08 19.67
N ASP A 95 -0.79 -3.92 20.23
CA ASP A 95 -0.39 -2.58 19.76
C ASP A 95 -0.79 -2.20 18.33
N HIS A 96 -1.61 -3.02 17.67
CA HIS A 96 -2.19 -2.74 16.36
C HIS A 96 -3.72 -2.66 16.42
N THR A 97 -4.31 -2.07 15.39
CA THR A 97 -5.76 -1.97 15.21
C THR A 97 -6.36 -3.32 14.83
N ALA A 98 -7.67 -3.46 15.01
CA ALA A 98 -8.39 -4.63 14.52
C ALA A 98 -8.33 -4.74 12.98
N LEU A 99 -8.25 -3.60 12.28
CA LEU A 99 -8.17 -3.60 10.82
C LEU A 99 -6.81 -4.09 10.32
N TYR A 100 -5.71 -3.74 10.99
CA TYR A 100 -4.38 -4.31 10.72
C TYR A 100 -4.41 -5.84 10.76
N TRP A 101 -4.93 -6.41 11.86
CA TRP A 101 -5.00 -7.87 12.00
C TRP A 101 -5.96 -8.51 11.01
N ALA A 102 -7.01 -7.81 10.60
CA ALA A 102 -7.88 -8.28 9.53
C ALA A 102 -7.14 -8.42 8.20
N ILE A 103 -6.19 -7.54 7.89
CA ILE A 103 -5.34 -7.63 6.70
C ILE A 103 -4.33 -8.77 6.86
N VAL A 104 -3.55 -8.76 7.95
CA VAL A 104 -2.47 -9.73 8.19
C VAL A 104 -2.98 -11.17 8.21
N ASN A 105 -4.15 -11.41 8.80
CA ASN A 105 -4.76 -12.73 8.88
C ASN A 105 -5.65 -13.06 7.65
N ASN A 106 -5.59 -12.25 6.59
CA ASN A 106 -6.37 -12.40 5.36
C ASN A 106 -7.90 -12.53 5.60
N ARG A 107 -8.43 -11.73 6.52
CA ARG A 107 -9.86 -11.60 6.85
C ARG A 107 -10.50 -10.43 6.11
N ARG A 108 -10.46 -10.47 4.78
CA ARG A 108 -10.94 -9.36 3.93
C ARG A 108 -12.41 -9.04 4.18
N GLU A 109 -13.26 -10.03 4.44
CA GLU A 109 -14.67 -9.83 4.75
C GLU A 109 -14.85 -9.05 6.05
N ALA A 110 -14.07 -9.37 7.09
CA ALA A 110 -14.08 -8.62 8.34
C ALA A 110 -13.60 -7.17 8.14
N LEU A 111 -12.52 -6.99 7.37
CA LEU A 111 -11.99 -5.67 7.02
C LEU A 111 -13.08 -4.78 6.42
N TRP A 112 -13.78 -5.25 5.38
CA TRP A 112 -14.82 -4.47 4.72
C TRP A 112 -16.04 -4.21 5.62
N VAL A 113 -16.43 -5.19 6.43
CA VAL A 113 -17.50 -5.01 7.41
C VAL A 113 -17.11 -3.94 8.45
N PHE A 114 -15.87 -3.92 8.94
CA PHE A 114 -15.38 -2.88 9.86
C PHE A 114 -15.35 -1.51 9.21
N MET A 115 -14.90 -1.42 7.96
CA MET A 115 -14.82 -0.15 7.21
C MET A 115 -16.19 0.51 7.04
N ASN A 116 -17.30 -0.25 6.99
CA ASN A 116 -18.65 0.32 6.96
C ASN A 116 -19.00 1.16 8.21
N PHE A 117 -18.28 0.98 9.32
CA PHE A 117 -18.45 1.75 10.56
C PHE A 117 -17.42 2.87 10.72
N ILE A 118 -16.56 3.08 9.72
CA ILE A 118 -15.47 4.06 9.76
C ILE A 118 -15.70 5.07 8.62
N PRO A 119 -16.35 6.20 8.89
CA PRO A 119 -16.62 7.19 7.85
C PRO A 119 -15.34 7.85 7.33
N LYS A 120 -14.30 7.91 8.16
CA LYS A 120 -12.99 8.45 7.82
C LYS A 120 -11.92 7.76 8.68
N LEU A 121 -10.86 7.29 8.03
CA LEU A 121 -9.69 6.75 8.72
C LEU A 121 -8.95 7.87 9.45
N SER A 122 -8.62 7.62 10.71
CA SER A 122 -7.68 8.45 11.46
C SER A 122 -6.27 8.26 10.90
N PRO A 123 -5.39 9.28 11.01
CA PRO A 123 -4.01 9.16 10.52
C PRO A 123 -3.27 7.95 11.12
N ALA A 124 -3.40 7.73 12.43
CA ALA A 124 -2.78 6.58 13.11
C ALA A 124 -3.28 5.23 12.56
N CYS A 125 -4.60 5.10 12.31
CA CYS A 125 -5.16 3.91 11.70
C CYS A 125 -4.69 3.74 10.25
N SER A 126 -4.54 4.83 9.49
CA SER A 126 -4.01 4.80 8.12
C SER A 126 -2.57 4.29 8.09
N SER A 127 -1.69 4.82 8.96
CA SER A 127 -0.32 4.33 9.09
C SER A 127 -0.26 2.85 9.48
N ASP A 128 -1.15 2.41 10.37
CA ASP A 128 -1.26 1.01 10.77
C ASP A 128 -1.70 0.11 9.60
N LEU A 129 -2.68 0.55 8.80
CA LEU A 129 -3.09 -0.16 7.58
C LEU A 129 -1.99 -0.19 6.51
N ARG A 130 -1.23 0.91 6.34
CA ARG A 130 -0.05 0.99 5.46
C ARG A 130 0.97 -0.08 5.84
N LEU A 131 1.27 -0.20 7.14
CA LEU A 131 2.14 -1.24 7.67
C LEU A 131 1.58 -2.65 7.41
N ALA A 132 0.27 -2.87 7.59
CA ALA A 132 -0.36 -4.15 7.32
C ALA A 132 -0.21 -4.57 5.85
N CYS A 133 -0.54 -3.66 4.91
CA CYS A 133 -0.39 -3.88 3.47
C CYS A 133 1.06 -4.17 3.08
N MET A 134 2.02 -3.45 3.69
CA MET A 134 3.44 -3.70 3.50
C MET A 134 3.84 -5.10 3.99
N MET A 135 3.37 -5.53 5.16
CA MET A 135 3.65 -6.84 5.74
C MET A 135 3.12 -8.00 4.89
N VAL A 136 1.91 -7.87 4.34
CA VAL A 136 1.32 -8.89 3.43
C VAL A 136 1.76 -8.71 1.97
N ASN A 137 2.50 -7.64 1.67
CA ASN A 137 2.96 -7.27 0.35
C ASN A 137 1.82 -7.17 -0.70
N ASP A 138 0.70 -6.54 -0.32
CA ASP A 138 -0.52 -6.47 -1.14
C ASP A 138 -0.79 -5.04 -1.63
N HIS A 139 -0.23 -4.71 -2.79
CA HIS A 139 -0.45 -3.41 -3.43
C HIS A 139 -1.91 -3.19 -3.88
N THR A 140 -2.61 -4.26 -4.27
CA THR A 140 -4.01 -4.12 -4.72
C THR A 140 -4.87 -3.63 -3.57
N LEU A 141 -4.69 -4.21 -2.38
CA LEU A 141 -5.40 -3.80 -1.18
C LEU A 141 -5.00 -2.38 -0.74
N PHE A 142 -3.70 -2.04 -0.82
CA PHE A 142 -3.20 -0.70 -0.53
C PHE A 142 -3.91 0.37 -1.36
N THR A 143 -4.07 0.13 -2.66
CA THR A 143 -4.78 1.03 -3.59
C THR A 143 -6.28 1.04 -3.34
N GLN A 144 -6.90 -0.12 -3.07
CA GLN A 144 -8.34 -0.21 -2.78
C GLN A 144 -8.76 0.56 -1.52
N LEU A 145 -7.87 0.61 -0.52
CA LEU A 145 -8.09 1.32 0.73
C LEU A 145 -7.75 2.82 0.64
N ASP A 146 -7.27 3.31 -0.51
CA ASP A 146 -6.82 4.69 -0.72
C ASP A 146 -5.80 5.12 0.35
N LEU A 147 -4.85 4.22 0.66
CA LEU A 147 -3.84 4.45 1.70
C LEU A 147 -2.63 5.23 1.21
N SER A 148 -2.59 5.58 -0.08
CA SER A 148 -1.54 6.41 -0.63
C SER A 148 -1.60 7.78 0.03
N GLU A 149 -0.50 8.18 0.65
CA GLU A 149 -0.33 9.55 1.04
C GLU A 149 -0.29 10.39 -0.23
N LYS A 150 -1.12 11.44 -0.25
CA LYS A 150 -1.24 12.33 -1.38
C LYS A 150 0.02 13.17 -1.47
N LEU A 151 1.04 12.65 -2.16
CA LEU A 151 2.32 13.30 -2.37
C LEU A 151 2.15 14.71 -2.95
N ASN A 152 1.12 14.91 -3.78
CA ASN A 152 0.77 16.22 -4.31
C ASN A 152 -0.74 16.50 -4.28
N PRO A 153 -1.26 17.23 -3.27
CA PRO A 153 -2.68 17.60 -3.20
C PRO A 153 -3.17 18.40 -4.42
N LYS A 154 -2.27 19.08 -5.14
CA LYS A 154 -2.63 19.83 -6.36
C LYS A 154 -2.95 18.89 -7.52
N ASP A 155 -2.27 17.74 -7.59
CA ASP A 155 -2.49 16.75 -8.64
C ASP A 155 -3.91 16.16 -8.56
N ASP A 156 -4.43 15.91 -7.37
CA ASP A 156 -5.82 15.44 -7.20
C ASP A 156 -6.85 16.43 -7.71
N SER A 157 -6.68 17.72 -7.35
CA SER A 157 -7.55 18.78 -7.84
C SER A 157 -7.47 18.90 -9.35
N LEU A 158 -6.26 18.80 -9.90
CA LEU A 158 -6.01 18.82 -11.34
C LEU A 158 -6.65 17.61 -12.05
N ARG A 159 -6.52 16.41 -11.50
CA ARG A 159 -7.13 15.19 -12.04
C ARG A 159 -8.64 15.30 -12.07
N CYS A 160 -9.23 15.80 -10.99
CA CYS A 160 -10.67 16.07 -10.93
C CYS A 160 -11.09 17.09 -12.00
N PHE A 161 -10.35 18.20 -12.13
CA PHE A 161 -10.61 19.22 -13.15
C PHE A 161 -10.45 18.70 -14.59
N LEU A 162 -9.48 17.82 -14.82
CA LEU A 162 -9.21 17.23 -16.13
C LEU A 162 -10.12 16.03 -16.46
N GLY A 163 -10.98 15.59 -15.52
CA GLY A 163 -11.74 14.35 -15.67
C GLY A 163 -10.83 13.12 -15.84
N CYS A 164 -9.62 13.18 -15.27
CA CYS A 164 -8.59 12.18 -15.43
C CYS A 164 -8.83 11.01 -14.45
N PRO A 165 -8.96 9.77 -14.93
CA PRO A 165 -9.09 8.62 -14.04
C PRO A 165 -7.81 8.42 -13.23
N PRO A 166 -7.85 7.60 -12.16
CA PRO A 166 -6.66 7.23 -11.43
C PRO A 166 -5.57 6.61 -12.29
N ASP A 167 -4.33 6.92 -11.91
CA ASP A 167 -3.16 6.24 -12.46
C ASP A 167 -3.21 4.78 -12.06
N GLU A 168 -2.75 3.93 -12.95
CA GLU A 168 -2.78 2.49 -12.73
C GLU A 168 -1.37 2.02 -12.41
N ILE A 169 -1.25 1.21 -11.37
CA ILE A 169 0.01 0.67 -10.91
C ILE A 169 -0.18 -0.84 -10.79
N GLN A 170 0.70 -1.59 -11.42
CA GLN A 170 0.72 -3.05 -11.38
C GLN A 170 2.06 -3.49 -10.83
N VAL A 171 2.04 -4.24 -9.74
CA VAL A 171 3.24 -4.78 -9.12
C VAL A 171 3.24 -6.29 -9.31
N GLN A 172 4.32 -6.82 -9.86
CA GLN A 172 4.56 -8.24 -10.06
C GLN A 172 5.79 -8.66 -9.25
N GLU A 173 5.57 -9.52 -8.26
CA GLU A 173 6.64 -10.14 -7.49
C GLU A 173 7.31 -11.24 -8.32
N LEU A 174 8.64 -11.16 -8.46
CA LEU A 174 9.46 -12.12 -9.22
C LEU A 174 10.13 -13.15 -8.29
N GLY A 175 10.02 -12.97 -6.97
CA GLY A 175 10.67 -13.79 -5.95
C GLY A 175 12.04 -13.26 -5.55
N ASN A 176 12.62 -13.78 -4.46
CA ASN A 176 13.89 -13.31 -3.88
C ASN A 176 13.91 -11.79 -3.57
N GLY A 177 12.75 -11.21 -3.29
CA GLY A 177 12.58 -9.77 -3.08
C GLY A 177 12.63 -8.93 -4.37
N CYS A 178 12.80 -9.55 -5.54
CA CYS A 178 12.75 -8.88 -6.83
C CYS A 178 11.31 -8.66 -7.26
N PHE A 179 11.04 -7.53 -7.90
CA PHE A 179 9.73 -7.21 -8.42
C PHE A 179 9.81 -6.27 -9.63
N THR A 180 8.74 -6.26 -10.41
CA THR A 180 8.49 -5.29 -11.47
C THR A 180 7.28 -4.45 -11.09
N ALA A 181 7.39 -3.12 -11.20
CA ALA A 181 6.26 -2.21 -11.06
C ALA A 181 6.01 -1.48 -12.39
N CYS A 182 4.83 -1.69 -12.99
CA CYS A 182 4.39 -1.01 -14.19
C CYS A 182 3.42 0.12 -13.82
N PHE A 183 3.73 1.34 -14.24
CA PHE A 183 2.94 2.54 -13.98
C PHE A 183 2.32 3.04 -15.26
N ARG A 184 1.05 3.45 -15.21
CA ARG A 184 0.36 4.08 -16.33
C ARG A 184 -0.19 5.44 -15.92
N PHE A 185 0.60 6.47 -16.18
CA PHE A 185 0.25 7.85 -15.88
C PHE A 185 -0.63 8.47 -16.98
N ARG A 186 -1.82 8.88 -16.58
CA ARG A 186 -2.78 9.51 -17.50
C ARG A 186 -2.49 10.99 -17.61
N MET A 187 -2.43 11.50 -18.84
CA MET A 187 -2.09 12.90 -19.13
C MET A 187 -0.77 13.35 -18.48
N PHE A 188 0.21 12.45 -18.35
CA PHE A 188 1.47 12.66 -17.64
C PHE A 188 2.12 14.02 -17.92
N GLN A 189 2.41 14.31 -19.20
CA GLN A 189 3.06 15.58 -19.58
C GLN A 189 2.24 16.81 -19.20
N LYS A 190 0.92 16.76 -19.37
CA LYS A 190 0.04 17.89 -19.04
C LYS A 190 0.01 18.11 -17.54
N ARG A 191 -0.09 17.04 -16.77
CA ARG A 191 -0.09 17.10 -15.30
C ARG A 191 1.25 17.59 -14.79
N LEU A 192 2.36 16.99 -15.23
CA LEU A 192 3.72 17.37 -14.84
C LEU A 192 4.03 18.84 -15.14
N ARG A 193 3.59 19.38 -16.28
CA ARG A 193 3.78 20.82 -16.59
C ARG A 193 2.99 21.76 -15.69
N VAL A 194 1.83 21.32 -15.18
CA VAL A 194 0.96 22.15 -14.34
C VAL A 194 1.35 22.03 -12.88
N THR A 195 1.67 20.83 -12.41
CA THR A 195 2.03 20.57 -11.02
C THR A 195 3.51 20.82 -10.74
N LEU A 196 4.37 20.68 -11.75
CA LEU A 196 5.84 20.64 -11.70
C LEU A 196 6.42 19.36 -11.08
N ASP A 197 5.60 18.62 -10.35
CA ASP A 197 5.92 17.34 -9.74
C ASP A 197 4.73 16.37 -9.78
N LEU A 198 5.00 15.09 -10.01
CA LEU A 198 4.02 14.00 -9.91
C LEU A 198 4.62 12.90 -9.07
N GLY A 199 3.80 12.24 -8.25
CA GLY A 199 4.27 11.15 -7.43
C GLY A 199 3.20 10.08 -7.23
N VAL A 200 3.64 8.85 -7.03
CA VAL A 200 2.80 7.71 -6.64
C VAL A 200 3.50 6.87 -5.59
N GLU A 201 2.70 6.23 -4.75
CA GLU A 201 3.18 5.22 -3.83
C GLU A 201 2.73 3.83 -4.26
N PHE A 202 3.57 2.83 -3.99
CA PHE A 202 3.24 1.43 -4.26
C PHE A 202 3.89 0.50 -3.25
N VAL A 203 3.31 -0.69 -3.09
CA VAL A 203 3.82 -1.73 -2.18
C VAL A 203 4.50 -2.81 -3.00
N ALA A 204 5.77 -3.09 -2.71
CA ALA A 204 6.53 -4.14 -3.38
C ALA A 204 7.72 -4.58 -2.53
N GLY A 205 8.07 -5.87 -2.58
CA GLY A 205 9.17 -6.42 -1.79
C GLY A 205 9.04 -6.16 -0.28
N SER A 206 7.81 -6.19 0.24
CA SER A 206 7.45 -5.86 1.63
C SER A 206 7.86 -4.46 2.06
N ARG A 207 7.77 -3.49 1.13
CA ARG A 207 8.14 -2.08 1.34
C ARG A 207 7.15 -1.18 0.63
N ILE A 208 6.99 0.03 1.15
CA ILE A 208 6.31 1.14 0.47
C ILE A 208 7.38 1.97 -0.24
N TRP A 209 7.21 2.09 -1.55
CA TRP A 209 8.04 2.87 -2.45
C TRP A 209 7.30 4.10 -2.89
N GLU A 210 8.03 5.20 -3.04
CA GLU A 210 7.55 6.46 -3.58
C GLU A 210 8.28 6.70 -4.90
N LEU A 211 7.55 6.77 -6.01
CA LEU A 211 8.08 7.14 -7.31
C LEU A 211 7.64 8.56 -7.61
N TRP A 212 8.58 9.44 -7.91
CA TRP A 212 8.30 10.82 -8.31
C TRP A 212 8.87 11.15 -9.69
N PHE A 213 8.25 12.16 -10.29
CA PHE A 213 8.66 12.83 -11.50
C PHE A 213 8.64 14.32 -11.25
N TYR A 214 9.59 15.07 -11.75
CA TYR A 214 9.57 16.52 -11.65
C TYR A 214 10.19 17.16 -12.90
N LEU A 215 9.87 18.43 -13.14
CA LEU A 215 10.41 19.20 -14.25
C LEU A 215 11.68 19.94 -13.82
N GLY A 216 12.78 19.69 -14.52
CA GLY A 216 14.04 20.40 -14.39
C GLY A 216 14.01 21.81 -14.99
N PRO A 217 15.05 22.62 -14.74
CA PRO A 217 15.11 24.01 -15.18
C PRO A 217 15.19 24.17 -16.70
N GLU A 218 15.78 23.24 -17.44
CA GLU A 218 15.86 23.26 -18.90
C GLU A 218 14.63 22.59 -19.56
N GLY A 219 13.62 22.30 -18.74
CA GLY A 219 12.38 21.67 -19.16
C GLY A 219 12.46 20.15 -19.25
N GLU A 220 13.62 19.51 -19.15
CA GLU A 220 13.77 18.06 -19.00
C GLU A 220 12.95 17.54 -17.82
N TRP A 221 12.45 16.32 -17.88
CA TRP A 221 11.85 15.71 -16.71
C TRP A 221 12.85 14.75 -16.06
N CYS A 222 12.79 14.70 -14.74
CA CYS A 222 13.57 13.78 -13.94
C CYS A 222 12.63 12.82 -13.23
N ALA A 223 13.03 11.56 -13.12
CA ALA A 223 12.40 10.61 -12.21
C ALA A 223 13.34 10.25 -11.07
N GLY A 224 12.75 9.94 -9.93
CA GLY A 224 13.45 9.31 -8.83
C GLY A 224 12.51 8.47 -7.99
N CYS A 225 13.09 7.57 -7.23
CA CYS A 225 12.33 6.67 -6.38
C CYS A 225 13.02 6.54 -5.02
N LEU A 226 12.20 6.54 -3.97
CA LEU A 226 12.61 6.43 -2.59
C LEU A 226 11.76 5.39 -1.85
N LEU A 227 12.22 5.03 -0.67
CA LEU A 227 11.41 4.31 0.31
C LEU A 227 10.63 5.33 1.13
N SER A 228 9.35 5.05 1.36
CA SER A 228 8.52 5.85 2.27
C SER A 228 9.05 5.75 3.70
N GLU A 229 8.76 6.75 4.54
CA GLU A 229 9.26 6.85 5.92
C GLU A 229 8.92 5.63 6.80
N HIS A 230 7.86 4.89 6.45
CA HIS A 230 7.41 3.71 7.17
C HIS A 230 8.09 2.40 6.73
N SER A 231 8.89 2.43 5.67
CA SER A 231 9.63 1.27 5.18
C SER A 231 10.92 1.08 5.97
N LEU A 232 11.33 -0.17 6.18
CA LEU A 232 12.68 -0.46 6.69
C LEU A 232 13.74 0.11 5.73
N PRO A 233 14.99 0.36 6.15
CA PRO A 233 16.05 0.72 5.20
C PRO A 233 16.33 -0.45 4.21
N VAL A 234 16.75 -0.12 2.98
CA VAL A 234 17.28 -1.05 1.97
C VAL A 234 18.78 -0.82 1.82
N ARG A 235 19.54 -1.87 1.51
CA ARG A 235 20.96 -1.72 1.16
C ARG A 235 21.08 -1.08 -0.22
N ALA A 236 21.93 -0.05 -0.33
CA ALA A 236 21.99 0.81 -1.52
C ALA A 236 22.42 0.10 -2.83
N ASP A 237 23.08 -1.05 -2.71
CA ASP A 237 23.57 -1.90 -3.81
C ASP A 237 22.48 -2.78 -4.46
N ALA A 238 21.27 -2.79 -3.89
CA ALA A 238 20.24 -3.78 -4.18
C ALA A 238 19.08 -3.23 -5.04
N VAL A 239 19.25 -2.13 -5.77
CA VAL A 239 18.14 -1.62 -6.60
C VAL A 239 18.61 -1.06 -7.94
N VAL A 240 18.27 -1.80 -9.00
CA VAL A 240 18.25 -1.31 -10.37
C VAL A 240 16.90 -0.65 -10.61
N PHE A 241 16.87 0.46 -11.34
CA PHE A 241 15.63 1.07 -11.81
C PHE A 241 15.70 1.19 -13.33
N ARG A 242 14.84 0.44 -14.00
CA ARG A 242 14.54 0.67 -15.40
C ARG A 242 13.34 1.60 -15.48
N ILE A 243 13.26 2.46 -16.49
CA ILE A 243 12.04 3.21 -16.79
C ILE A 243 11.86 3.11 -18.29
N GLU A 244 10.86 2.33 -18.71
CA GLU A 244 10.53 2.17 -20.13
C GLU A 244 9.30 2.97 -20.50
N ALA A 245 9.46 3.98 -21.35
CA ALA A 245 8.38 4.84 -21.81
C ALA A 245 7.67 4.22 -23.03
N HIS A 246 6.59 3.48 -22.83
CA HIS A 246 5.87 2.90 -23.98
C HIS A 246 4.98 3.93 -24.67
N ARG A 247 5.24 4.16 -25.97
CA ARG A 247 4.32 4.91 -26.84
C ARG A 247 3.33 3.94 -27.44
N LYS A 248 2.09 3.93 -26.92
CA LYS A 248 0.96 3.28 -27.61
C LYS A 248 0.58 4.08 -28.86
N SER A 249 1.37 3.99 -29.92
CA SER A 249 0.95 4.29 -31.28
C SER A 249 0.92 2.99 -32.06
N PRO A 250 -0.26 2.45 -32.43
CA PRO A 250 -0.36 1.17 -33.13
C PRO A 250 0.31 1.16 -34.52
N ASP A 251 0.65 2.33 -35.08
CA ASP A 251 1.13 2.47 -36.45
C ASP A 251 2.54 3.09 -36.58
N CYS A 252 3.24 3.35 -35.47
CA CYS A 252 4.54 4.02 -35.52
C CYS A 252 5.69 3.04 -35.31
N ALA A 253 6.32 2.59 -36.41
CA ALA A 253 7.46 1.67 -36.42
C ALA A 253 8.79 2.29 -35.92
N THR A 254 8.73 3.30 -35.03
CA THR A 254 9.94 3.92 -34.49
C THR A 254 10.50 3.06 -33.37
N PRO A 255 11.81 2.73 -33.36
CA PRO A 255 12.42 1.94 -32.29
C PRO A 255 12.19 2.58 -30.92
N GLU A 256 11.88 1.72 -29.96
CA GLU A 256 11.48 2.09 -28.60
C GLU A 256 12.70 2.61 -27.81
N PRO A 257 12.66 3.85 -27.28
CA PRO A 257 13.76 4.37 -26.48
C PRO A 257 13.81 3.61 -25.15
N GLN A 258 14.96 2.97 -24.87
CA GLN A 258 15.24 2.33 -23.59
C GLN A 258 16.12 3.24 -22.74
N ILE A 259 15.67 3.54 -21.52
CA ILE A 259 16.45 4.29 -20.54
C ILE A 259 16.76 3.38 -19.38
N THR A 260 18.05 3.13 -19.17
CA THR A 260 18.56 2.35 -18.06
C THR A 260 19.31 3.29 -17.12
N ALA A 261 18.85 3.40 -15.88
CA ALA A 261 19.55 4.12 -14.84
C ALA A 261 20.11 3.15 -13.80
N THR A 262 21.39 3.27 -13.48
CA THR A 262 22.07 2.50 -12.44
C THR A 262 22.49 3.44 -11.31
N ASN A 263 22.22 3.01 -10.07
CA ASN A 263 22.24 3.85 -8.88
C ASN A 263 23.66 4.00 -8.28
N PRO A 264 24.13 5.22 -7.91
CA PRO A 264 25.39 5.38 -7.17
C PRO A 264 25.27 5.48 -5.63
N SER A 265 24.11 5.72 -4.99
CA SER A 265 23.95 5.68 -3.51
C SER A 265 22.54 6.12 -3.08
N MET A 266 21.82 5.32 -2.27
CA MET A 266 20.43 5.61 -1.84
C MET A 266 20.24 6.79 -0.88
N ALA A 267 21.30 7.38 -0.32
CA ALA A 267 21.16 8.58 0.51
C ALA A 267 20.80 9.84 -0.32
N SER A 268 20.84 9.73 -1.65
CA SER A 268 20.46 10.78 -2.60
C SER A 268 19.72 10.09 -3.73
N GLY A 269 18.44 10.40 -3.92
CA GLY A 269 17.56 9.67 -4.84
C GLY A 269 18.15 9.46 -6.24
N ILE A 270 17.69 8.41 -6.92
CA ILE A 270 18.10 8.13 -8.30
C ILE A 270 17.57 9.24 -9.20
N LEU A 271 18.42 9.70 -10.10
CA LEU A 271 18.11 10.72 -11.09
C LEU A 271 18.21 10.10 -12.47
N VAL A 272 17.08 10.06 -13.18
CA VAL A 272 17.02 9.68 -14.60
C VAL A 272 16.75 10.93 -15.41
N HIS A 273 17.56 11.20 -16.45
CA HIS A 273 17.38 12.35 -17.35
C HIS A 273 16.88 11.89 -18.73
N GLU A 274 15.83 12.53 -19.25
CA GLU A 274 15.38 12.38 -20.65
C GLU A 274 15.06 13.75 -21.30
N GLU A 275 15.42 13.89 -22.57
CA GLU A 275 15.18 15.08 -23.40
C GLU A 275 13.88 14.91 -24.25
N TRP A 276 13.13 16.00 -24.47
CA TRP A 276 11.75 15.92 -24.99
C TRP A 276 11.63 15.47 -26.45
N VAL A 277 10.57 14.70 -26.70
CA VAL A 277 9.84 14.69 -27.99
C VAL A 277 8.38 15.05 -27.73
N HIS A 278 7.88 16.13 -28.34
CA HIS A 278 6.49 16.57 -28.20
C HIS A 278 5.50 15.51 -28.70
N CYS A 279 4.85 14.79 -27.78
CA CYS A 279 3.79 13.84 -28.09
C CYS A 279 2.81 13.73 -26.92
N SER A 280 1.54 14.04 -27.16
CA SER A 280 0.45 13.97 -26.18
C SER A 280 -0.11 12.56 -26.06
N TYR A 281 0.57 11.66 -25.34
CA TYR A 281 0.07 10.30 -25.08
C TYR A 281 0.37 9.81 -23.65
N SER A 282 -0.29 8.70 -23.27
CA SER A 282 -0.07 7.98 -22.02
C SER A 282 1.38 7.59 -21.83
N PHE A 283 1.90 7.81 -20.63
CA PHE A 283 3.22 7.35 -20.23
C PHE A 283 3.04 6.03 -19.48
N GLU A 284 3.59 4.96 -20.04
CA GLU A 284 3.81 3.72 -19.32
C GLU A 284 5.25 3.75 -18.82
N ALA A 285 5.51 3.25 -17.61
CA ALA A 285 6.84 3.14 -17.04
C ALA A 285 6.97 1.76 -16.43
N GLU A 286 7.94 0.98 -16.84
CA GLU A 286 8.28 -0.28 -16.18
C GLU A 286 9.52 -0.11 -15.31
N ALA A 287 9.39 -0.34 -14.00
CA ALA A 287 10.48 -0.37 -13.04
C ALA A 287 10.78 -1.80 -12.59
N LEU A 288 11.94 -2.32 -13.02
CA LEU A 288 12.46 -3.60 -12.55
C LEU A 288 13.43 -3.37 -11.39
N ILE A 289 13.06 -3.82 -10.19
CA ILE A 289 13.89 -3.76 -8.99
C ILE A 289 14.45 -5.15 -8.68
N ILE A 290 15.78 -5.25 -8.72
CA ILE A 290 16.53 -6.47 -8.40
C ILE A 290 17.34 -6.22 -7.12
N PRO A 291 16.90 -6.72 -5.94
CA PRO A 291 17.77 -6.84 -4.78
C PRO A 291 18.93 -7.79 -5.06
N MET A 292 20.15 -7.27 -4.89
CA MET A 292 21.37 -8.06 -4.78
C MET A 292 21.57 -8.55 -3.36
#